data_AF-A0A6G2IC64-F1
#
_entry.id   AF-A0A6G2IC64-F1
#
_cell.length_a   1.000
_cell.length_b   1.000
_cell.length_c   1.000
_cell.angle_alpha   90.00
_cell.angle_beta   90.00
_cell.angle_gamma   90.00
#
_symmetry.space_group_name_H-M   'P 1'
#
loop_
_entity.id
_entity.type
_entity.pdbx_description
1 polymer ?
#
loop_
_entity_poly.entity_id
_entity_poly.type
_entity_poly.pdbx_seq_one_letter_code
_entity_poly.pdbx_strand_id
1 'polypeptide(L)'
;MDQVLPDERPRQRVRCPSCLQDLQFDERQLFLPDPRTNDLAPWDPGSEPNSMRRQDQLNRAFLKCPNDKAQPHFLPVPYLMFGRPLTIAFVGQSGTGKTHLLAAMMAEIGRGGLDSLGIRSRSVNTSQHHAFLARAVNQLEAGRVLPATRPTDFVEFTDALLITVNGETRPVAFFDIAGESLHLPGTVTEFLLGVDALIFVVDALRALRLRQLTLAREVAGVPPQSAGTADPTFTAVLDRLPREDGLCNVPTAIVLNKCDVLRFEPPIDHWLREESRPKAAPEPAEVFRESQDVYAFLTHHQATPWLRPFMECRRCTLHFVSATGMSPAVLPSANGSSGSAASATAFAGGIRPRRVLGPLLSVFQMWGLLHAHVPAPRLREV
;
A
#
# COMPACT_ATOMS: atom_id res chain seq x y z
N MET A 1 29.77 11.61 12.45
CA MET A 1 30.50 10.34 12.43
C MET A 1 29.78 9.41 13.38
N ASP A 2 29.09 8.44 12.83
CA ASP A 2 28.84 7.13 13.43
C ASP A 2 28.32 6.24 12.29
N GLN A 3 29.30 5.55 11.70
CA GLN A 3 29.11 4.55 10.67
C GLN A 3 28.57 3.30 11.36
N VAL A 4 27.32 2.94 11.08
CA VAL A 4 26.83 1.60 11.35
C VAL A 4 26.82 0.87 10.02
N LEU A 5 27.93 0.20 9.71
CA LEU A 5 27.84 -1.03 8.93
C LEU A 5 26.87 -1.95 9.70
N PRO A 6 25.84 -2.53 9.07
CA PRO A 6 24.95 -3.43 9.77
C PRO A 6 25.78 -4.63 10.24
N ASP A 7 25.96 -4.66 11.56
CA ASP A 7 26.12 -5.80 12.48
C ASP A 7 26.12 -7.18 11.78
N GLU A 8 27.11 -8.02 12.09
CA GLU A 8 27.36 -9.39 11.59
C GLU A 8 26.26 -10.41 12.01
N ARG A 9 25.00 -9.99 12.03
CA ARG A 9 23.87 -10.89 12.14
C ARG A 9 23.91 -11.80 10.92
N PRO A 10 23.71 -13.13 11.07
CA PRO A 10 23.64 -14.03 9.93
C PRO A 10 22.66 -13.45 8.91
N ARG A 11 23.15 -13.15 7.70
CA ARG A 11 22.39 -12.44 6.66
C ARG A 11 21.05 -13.17 6.48
N GLN A 12 19.99 -12.57 7.02
CA GLN A 12 18.67 -13.15 7.01
C GLN A 12 18.24 -13.31 5.55
N ARG A 13 17.76 -14.48 5.16
CA ARG A 13 17.34 -14.72 3.77
C ARG A 13 16.21 -13.76 3.41
N VAL A 14 16.45 -12.92 2.41
CA VAL A 14 15.45 -11.99 1.86
C VAL A 14 14.82 -12.66 0.66
N ARG A 15 13.50 -12.60 0.50
CA ARG A 15 12.85 -13.17 -0.69
C ARG A 15 12.67 -12.12 -1.78
N CYS A 16 12.87 -12.53 -3.03
CA CYS A 16 12.39 -11.76 -4.16
C CYS A 16 10.85 -11.71 -4.11
N PRO A 17 10.21 -10.53 -4.12
CA PRO A 17 8.76 -10.48 -4.12
C PRO A 17 8.19 -11.06 -5.43
N SER A 18 8.88 -10.86 -6.55
CA SER A 18 8.36 -11.25 -7.88
C SER A 18 8.40 -12.75 -8.17
N CYS A 19 9.35 -13.52 -7.61
CA CYS A 19 9.45 -14.98 -7.82
C CYS A 19 9.60 -15.82 -6.54
N LEU A 20 9.57 -15.20 -5.37
CA LEU A 20 9.73 -15.85 -4.04
C LEU A 20 11.05 -16.56 -3.77
N GLN A 21 12.00 -16.52 -4.69
CA GLN A 21 13.32 -17.12 -4.50
C GLN A 21 14.07 -16.41 -3.37
N ASP A 22 14.73 -17.21 -2.52
CA ASP A 22 15.64 -16.70 -1.50
C ASP A 22 16.82 -16.00 -2.18
N LEU A 23 17.02 -14.74 -1.83
CA LEU A 23 18.12 -13.90 -2.29
C LEU A 23 19.23 -13.91 -1.24
N GLN A 24 20.45 -14.03 -1.74
CA GLN A 24 21.66 -13.70 -0.99
C GLN A 24 22.34 -12.52 -1.68
N PHE A 25 22.85 -11.60 -0.87
CA PHE A 25 23.62 -10.49 -1.39
C PHE A 25 24.92 -11.01 -2.02
N ASP A 26 25.04 -10.86 -3.34
CA ASP A 26 26.20 -11.22 -4.15
C ASP A 26 26.69 -9.98 -4.89
N GLU A 27 27.90 -9.53 -4.55
CA GLU A 27 28.54 -8.34 -5.14
C GLU A 27 28.80 -8.50 -6.65
N ARG A 28 28.84 -9.74 -7.16
CA ARG A 28 29.05 -10.04 -8.59
C ARG A 28 27.79 -9.85 -9.44
N GLN A 29 26.64 -9.71 -8.80
CA GLN A 29 25.34 -9.56 -9.46
C GLN A 29 24.77 -8.14 -9.29
N LEU A 30 25.65 -7.16 -9.09
CA LEU A 30 25.27 -5.76 -8.90
C LEU A 30 25.23 -4.99 -10.21
N PHE A 31 24.24 -4.12 -10.32
CA PHE A 31 23.98 -3.29 -11.49
C PHE A 31 23.71 -1.85 -11.05
N LEU A 32 24.19 -0.89 -11.84
CA LEU A 32 23.85 0.53 -11.70
C LEU A 32 23.09 1.01 -12.93
N PRO A 33 22.13 1.93 -12.77
CA PRO A 33 21.52 2.60 -13.92
C PRO A 33 22.57 3.49 -14.61
N ASP A 34 22.71 3.33 -15.92
CA ASP A 34 23.52 4.20 -16.77
C ASP A 34 22.91 5.61 -16.77
N PRO A 35 23.70 6.68 -16.53
CA PRO A 35 23.17 8.03 -16.41
C PRO A 35 22.60 8.61 -17.72
N ARG A 36 22.90 8.01 -18.89
CA ARG A 36 22.44 8.48 -20.21
C ARG A 36 21.23 7.68 -20.70
N THR A 37 21.28 6.36 -20.59
CA THR A 37 20.20 5.49 -21.11
C THR A 37 19.21 5.06 -20.04
N ASN A 38 19.59 5.17 -18.76
CA ASN A 38 18.88 4.64 -17.61
C ASN A 38 18.77 3.09 -17.61
N ASP A 39 19.50 2.41 -18.50
CA ASP A 39 19.59 0.96 -18.53
C ASP A 39 20.51 0.45 -17.41
N LEU A 40 20.22 -0.74 -16.89
CA LEU A 40 21.04 -1.35 -15.85
C LEU A 40 22.31 -1.97 -16.45
N ALA A 41 23.47 -1.46 -16.06
CA ALA A 41 24.78 -1.98 -16.45
C ALA A 41 25.45 -2.70 -15.27
N PRO A 42 26.14 -3.84 -15.49
CA PRO A 42 26.91 -4.51 -14.44
C PRO A 42 27.90 -3.56 -13.77
N TRP A 43 28.03 -3.63 -12.45
CA TRP A 43 28.90 -2.77 -11.67
C TRP A 43 29.64 -3.56 -10.59
N ASP A 44 30.95 -3.36 -10.49
CA ASP A 44 31.80 -3.95 -9.46
C ASP A 44 32.07 -2.92 -8.34
N PRO A 45 31.63 -3.16 -7.09
CA PRO A 45 31.92 -2.28 -5.96
C PRO A 45 33.42 -2.06 -5.71
N GLY A 46 34.27 -3.03 -6.05
CA GLY A 46 35.72 -2.94 -5.90
C GLY A 46 36.35 -1.88 -6.80
N SER A 47 35.68 -1.52 -7.89
CA SER A 47 36.16 -0.51 -8.84
C SER A 47 36.12 0.93 -8.32
N GLU A 48 35.33 1.22 -7.28
CA GLU A 48 35.25 2.54 -6.66
C GLU A 48 36.12 2.58 -5.40
N PRO A 49 37.29 3.26 -5.41
CA PRO A 49 38.21 3.28 -4.27
C PRO A 49 37.71 4.15 -3.12
N ASN A 50 36.85 5.14 -3.38
CA ASN A 50 36.34 6.02 -2.33
C ASN A 50 35.15 5.36 -1.60
N SER A 51 35.31 5.07 -0.31
CA SER A 51 34.29 4.39 0.50
C SER A 51 32.94 5.13 0.56
N MET A 52 32.96 6.47 0.60
CA MET A 52 31.73 7.27 0.61
C MET A 52 31.00 7.19 -0.74
N ARG A 53 31.73 7.27 -1.86
CA ARG A 53 31.14 7.11 -3.20
C ARG A 53 30.66 5.70 -3.45
N ARG A 54 31.40 4.69 -2.98
CA ARG A 54 30.99 3.28 -3.06
C ARG A 54 29.68 3.06 -2.30
N GLN A 55 29.53 3.64 -1.11
CA GLN A 55 28.29 3.54 -0.34
C GLN A 55 27.11 4.25 -1.04
N ASP A 56 27.34 5.42 -1.63
CA ASP A 56 26.32 6.10 -2.44
C ASP A 56 25.90 5.26 -3.65
N GLN A 57 26.86 4.66 -4.36
CA GLN A 57 26.61 3.75 -5.46
C GLN A 57 25.83 2.51 -5.01
N LEU A 58 26.20 1.88 -3.88
CA LEU A 58 25.43 0.77 -3.30
C LEU A 58 23.98 1.16 -3.00
N ASN A 59 23.71 2.39 -2.52
CA ASN A 59 22.34 2.85 -2.27
C ASN A 59 21.51 3.00 -3.56
N ARG A 60 22.18 3.13 -4.71
CA ARG A 60 21.55 3.27 -6.04
C ARG A 60 21.59 1.99 -6.86
N ALA A 61 22.37 1.01 -6.42
CA ALA A 61 22.57 -0.25 -7.11
C ALA A 61 21.37 -1.19 -6.95
N PHE A 62 21.30 -2.11 -7.90
CA PHE A 62 20.33 -3.19 -7.95
C PHE A 62 21.05 -4.52 -7.93
N LEU A 63 20.55 -5.47 -7.16
CA LEU A 63 20.93 -6.87 -7.23
C LEU A 63 20.05 -7.57 -8.26
N LYS A 64 20.67 -8.27 -9.21
CA LYS A 64 19.97 -9.18 -10.12
C LYS A 64 19.59 -10.46 -9.38
N CYS A 65 18.29 -10.77 -9.35
CA CYS A 65 17.78 -12.02 -8.82
C CYS A 65 18.30 -13.21 -9.68
N PRO A 66 18.76 -14.31 -9.07
CA PRO A 66 19.22 -15.51 -9.78
C PRO A 66 18.05 -16.37 -10.26
N ASN A 67 16.96 -15.76 -10.75
CA ASN A 67 15.80 -16.50 -11.21
C ASN A 67 16.00 -17.03 -12.63
N ASP A 68 15.36 -18.16 -12.92
CA ASP A 68 15.37 -18.80 -14.24
C ASP A 68 14.21 -18.30 -15.14
N LYS A 69 13.57 -17.18 -14.80
CA LYS A 69 12.44 -16.65 -15.57
C LYS A 69 12.95 -15.81 -16.75
N ALA A 70 12.12 -15.68 -17.79
CA ALA A 70 12.48 -14.97 -19.02
C ALA A 70 12.77 -13.47 -18.81
N GLN A 71 12.16 -12.83 -17.80
CA GLN A 71 12.41 -11.44 -17.44
C GLN A 71 13.29 -11.38 -16.18
N PRO A 72 14.46 -10.72 -16.23
CA PRO A 72 15.33 -10.58 -15.07
C PRO A 72 14.66 -9.69 -14.01
N HIS A 73 14.77 -10.07 -12.74
CA HIS A 73 14.29 -9.22 -11.64
C HIS A 73 15.46 -8.47 -11.03
N PHE A 74 15.27 -7.17 -10.80
CA PHE A 74 16.26 -6.31 -10.18
C PHE A 74 15.69 -5.70 -8.91
N LEU A 75 16.39 -5.89 -7.80
CA LEU A 75 15.98 -5.38 -6.49
C LEU A 75 16.97 -4.33 -6.01
N PRO A 76 16.51 -3.16 -5.54
CA PRO A 76 17.42 -2.19 -4.93
C PRO A 76 18.22 -2.82 -3.80
N VAL A 77 19.53 -2.64 -3.78
CA VAL A 77 20.40 -3.21 -2.73
C VAL A 77 19.93 -2.86 -1.31
N PRO A 78 19.45 -1.63 -1.00
CA PRO A 78 18.95 -1.33 0.34
C PRO A 78 17.75 -2.19 0.77
N TYR A 79 16.99 -2.78 -0.16
CA TYR A 79 15.93 -3.74 0.17
C TYR A 79 16.49 -5.02 0.83
N LEU A 80 17.74 -5.39 0.57
CA LEU A 80 18.37 -6.60 1.12
C LEU A 80 19.20 -6.34 2.39
N MET A 81 19.60 -5.09 2.62
CA MET A 81 20.63 -4.74 3.60
C MET A 81 20.10 -4.46 5.02
N PHE A 82 18.79 -4.26 5.20
CA PHE A 82 18.19 -3.87 6.48
C PHE A 82 17.30 -5.00 7.08
N GLY A 83 17.75 -6.25 6.91
CA GLY A 83 17.07 -7.46 7.40
C GLY A 83 15.76 -7.77 6.66
N ARG A 84 14.90 -8.64 7.23
CA ARG A 84 13.67 -9.09 6.54
C ARG A 84 12.75 -7.91 6.16
N PRO A 85 12.46 -7.71 4.87
CA PRO A 85 11.50 -6.71 4.41
C PRO A 85 10.08 -7.05 4.84
N LEU A 86 9.25 -6.02 4.98
CA LEU A 86 7.80 -6.09 5.10
C LEU A 86 7.19 -5.74 3.73
N THR A 87 6.61 -6.72 3.07
CA THR A 87 5.85 -6.52 1.82
C THR A 87 4.37 -6.30 2.10
N ILE A 88 3.79 -5.23 1.57
CA ILE A 88 2.39 -4.84 1.78
C ILE A 88 1.69 -4.75 0.43
N ALA A 89 0.65 -5.55 0.22
CA ALA A 89 -0.15 -5.52 -1.01
C ALA A 89 -1.52 -4.88 -0.79
N PHE A 90 -1.90 -3.99 -1.71
CA PHE A 90 -3.23 -3.40 -1.77
C PHE A 90 -4.13 -4.23 -2.67
N VAL A 91 -5.28 -4.65 -2.14
CA VAL A 91 -6.22 -5.58 -2.79
C VAL A 91 -7.57 -4.91 -2.98
N GLY A 92 -8.15 -5.10 -4.16
CA GLY A 92 -9.43 -4.51 -4.57
C GLY A 92 -9.49 -4.34 -6.08
N GLN A 93 -10.70 -4.35 -6.63
CA GLN A 93 -11.00 -4.15 -8.04
C GLN A 93 -10.48 -2.78 -8.51
N SER A 94 -10.29 -2.63 -9.81
CA SER A 94 -10.01 -1.32 -10.41
C SER A 94 -11.08 -0.28 -10.01
N GLY A 95 -10.62 0.95 -9.73
CA GLY A 95 -11.47 2.06 -9.30
C GLY A 95 -11.84 2.11 -7.80
N THR A 96 -11.42 1.13 -6.99
CA THR A 96 -11.64 1.14 -5.52
C THR A 96 -10.82 2.21 -4.78
N GLY A 97 -9.79 2.75 -5.45
CA GLY A 97 -8.97 3.85 -4.93
C GLY A 97 -7.66 3.42 -4.27
N LYS A 98 -7.14 2.21 -4.55
CA LYS A 98 -5.86 1.69 -4.03
C LYS A 98 -4.67 2.63 -4.30
N THR A 99 -4.45 3.01 -5.56
CA THR A 99 -3.39 3.95 -5.95
C THR A 99 -3.54 5.32 -5.28
N HIS A 100 -4.78 5.80 -5.15
CA HIS A 100 -5.07 7.08 -4.47
C HIS A 100 -4.76 6.98 -2.98
N LEU A 101 -5.13 5.85 -2.34
CA LEU A 101 -4.83 5.59 -0.94
C LEU A 101 -3.31 5.51 -0.70
N LEU A 102 -2.58 4.77 -1.51
CA LEU A 102 -1.12 4.66 -1.41
C LEU A 102 -0.44 6.01 -1.65
N ALA A 103 -0.86 6.77 -2.67
CA ALA A 103 -0.33 8.11 -2.93
C ALA A 103 -0.60 9.06 -1.75
N ALA A 104 -1.81 9.02 -1.17
CA ALA A 104 -2.15 9.82 0.01
C ALA A 104 -1.36 9.42 1.26
N MET A 105 -1.11 8.11 1.47
CA MET A 105 -0.23 7.62 2.53
C MET A 105 1.19 8.16 2.35
N MET A 106 1.77 8.05 1.14
CA MET A 106 3.12 8.54 0.88
C MET A 106 3.22 10.07 1.01
N ALA A 107 2.19 10.82 0.61
CA ALA A 107 2.12 12.26 0.83
C ALA A 107 2.15 12.62 2.33
N GLU A 108 1.32 11.95 3.15
CA GLU A 108 1.32 12.21 4.60
C GLU A 108 2.62 11.78 5.27
N ILE A 109 3.24 10.69 4.84
CA ILE A 109 4.59 10.28 5.30
C ILE A 109 5.61 11.36 4.95
N GLY A 110 5.64 11.83 3.69
CA GLY A 110 6.56 12.88 3.24
C GLY A 110 6.37 14.23 3.95
N ARG A 111 5.18 14.48 4.50
CA ARG A 111 4.85 15.66 5.33
C ARG A 111 5.16 15.48 6.82
N GLY A 112 5.87 14.41 7.20
CA GLY A 112 6.24 14.13 8.59
C GLY A 112 5.11 13.51 9.42
N GLY A 113 4.11 12.88 8.78
CA GLY A 113 2.96 12.27 9.46
C GLY A 113 3.31 11.11 10.40
N LEU A 114 4.57 10.66 10.39
CA LEU A 114 5.12 9.62 11.27
C LEU A 114 6.11 10.18 12.32
N ASP A 115 6.49 11.45 12.24
CA ASP A 115 7.58 12.04 13.04
C ASP A 115 7.24 12.06 14.54
N SER A 116 5.98 12.34 14.88
CA SER A 116 5.45 12.32 16.26
C SER A 116 5.60 10.93 16.92
N LEU A 117 5.71 9.88 16.11
CA LEU A 117 5.85 8.49 16.56
C LEU A 117 7.31 8.06 16.70
N GLY A 118 8.26 8.96 16.43
CA GLY A 118 9.69 8.63 16.37
C GLY A 118 10.05 7.71 15.20
N ILE A 119 9.16 7.58 14.21
CA ILE A 119 9.36 6.74 13.03
C ILE A 119 9.95 7.60 11.93
N ARG A 120 11.17 7.25 11.48
CA ARG A 120 11.79 7.92 10.33
C ARG A 120 11.62 7.09 9.08
N SER A 121 11.33 7.74 7.95
CA SER A 121 11.27 7.09 6.65
C SER A 121 12.29 7.70 5.68
N ARG A 122 12.96 6.86 4.91
CA ARG A 122 13.74 7.27 3.73
C ARG A 122 13.47 6.33 2.56
N SER A 123 13.64 6.76 1.33
CA SER A 123 13.45 5.87 0.17
C SER A 123 14.45 4.71 0.18
N VAL A 124 13.99 3.51 -0.20
CA VAL A 124 14.88 2.37 -0.51
C VAL A 124 15.72 2.69 -1.76
N ASN A 125 15.12 3.36 -2.75
CA ASN A 125 15.79 3.81 -3.95
C ASN A 125 15.23 5.18 -4.37
N THR A 126 16.10 6.18 -4.46
CA THR A 126 15.68 7.58 -4.69
C THR A 126 15.04 7.79 -6.06
N SER A 127 15.51 7.13 -7.12
CA SER A 127 14.96 7.33 -8.47
C SER A 127 13.58 6.68 -8.61
N GLN A 128 13.40 5.45 -8.11
CA GLN A 128 12.09 4.80 -8.08
C GLN A 128 11.07 5.57 -7.24
N HIS A 129 11.48 6.03 -6.05
CA HIS A 129 10.64 6.84 -5.18
C HIS A 129 10.24 8.17 -5.85
N HIS A 130 11.20 8.90 -6.42
CA HIS A 130 10.91 10.16 -7.13
C HIS A 130 9.98 9.94 -8.34
N ALA A 131 10.17 8.84 -9.08
CA ALA A 131 9.26 8.49 -10.17
C ALA A 131 7.84 8.21 -9.67
N PHE A 132 7.67 7.57 -8.50
CA PHE A 132 6.37 7.38 -7.87
C PHE A 132 5.75 8.71 -7.41
N LEU A 133 6.53 9.58 -6.75
CA LEU A 133 6.05 10.90 -6.34
C LEU A 133 5.55 11.71 -7.54
N ALA A 134 6.34 11.76 -8.63
CA ALA A 134 5.97 12.50 -9.83
C ALA A 134 4.71 11.98 -10.53
N ARG A 135 4.56 10.63 -10.63
CA ARG A 135 3.45 10.00 -11.35
C ARG A 135 2.15 9.93 -10.54
N ALA A 136 2.24 9.89 -9.21
CA ALA A 136 1.08 9.67 -8.34
C ALA A 136 0.88 10.82 -7.34
N VAL A 137 1.83 11.04 -6.42
CA VAL A 137 1.67 12.02 -5.33
C VAL A 137 1.47 13.43 -5.86
N ASN A 138 2.37 13.92 -6.71
CA ASN A 138 2.33 15.28 -7.25
C ASN A 138 1.10 15.49 -8.15
N GLN A 139 0.67 14.46 -8.88
CA GLN A 139 -0.55 14.52 -9.69
C GLN A 139 -1.78 14.65 -8.79
N LEU A 140 -1.85 13.87 -7.73
CA LEU A 140 -2.96 13.87 -6.79
C LEU A 140 -3.03 15.18 -6.01
N GLU A 141 -1.89 15.71 -5.55
CA GLU A 141 -1.80 17.01 -4.88
C GLU A 141 -2.19 18.18 -5.80
N ALA A 142 -1.89 18.07 -7.11
CA ALA A 142 -2.37 18.99 -8.14
C ALA A 142 -3.87 18.83 -8.44
N GLY A 143 -4.60 18.01 -7.68
CA GLY A 143 -6.04 17.78 -7.83
C GLY A 143 -6.41 16.90 -9.01
N ARG A 144 -5.47 16.18 -9.64
CA ARG A 144 -5.77 15.28 -10.75
C ARG A 144 -6.24 13.93 -10.25
N VAL A 145 -7.18 13.32 -10.98
CA VAL A 145 -7.57 11.93 -10.75
C VAL A 145 -6.49 11.02 -11.32
N LEU A 146 -5.98 10.10 -10.50
CA LEU A 146 -4.95 9.16 -10.97
C LEU A 146 -5.55 8.14 -11.93
N PRO A 147 -4.84 7.79 -13.02
CA PRO A 147 -5.32 6.76 -13.93
C PRO A 147 -5.39 5.41 -13.22
N ALA A 148 -6.23 4.50 -13.74
CA ALA A 148 -6.28 3.13 -13.25
C ALA A 148 -4.90 2.45 -13.40
N THR A 149 -4.55 1.64 -12.40
CA THR A 149 -3.35 0.79 -12.44
C THR A 149 -3.41 -0.12 -13.66
N ARG A 150 -2.40 -0.03 -14.53
CA ARG A 150 -2.36 -0.85 -15.73
C ARG A 150 -2.16 -2.32 -15.32
N PRO A 151 -2.92 -3.26 -15.90
CA PRO A 151 -2.63 -4.68 -15.72
C PRO A 151 -1.22 -4.99 -16.21
N THR A 152 -0.44 -5.67 -15.37
CA THR A 152 0.89 -6.15 -15.71
C THR A 152 0.96 -7.65 -15.44
N ASP A 153 1.82 -8.33 -16.21
CA ASP A 153 2.09 -9.76 -16.06
C ASP A 153 3.12 -10.06 -14.96
N PHE A 154 3.73 -9.02 -14.37
CA PHE A 154 4.68 -9.11 -13.28
C PHE A 154 4.40 -8.07 -12.20
N VAL A 155 4.86 -8.34 -10.98
CA VAL A 155 4.72 -7.44 -9.82
C VAL A 155 5.98 -6.61 -9.67
N GLU A 156 5.84 -5.31 -9.92
CA GLU A 156 6.87 -4.30 -9.66
C GLU A 156 6.58 -3.54 -8.36
N PHE A 157 7.64 -3.10 -7.69
CA PHE A 157 7.53 -2.19 -6.55
C PHE A 157 6.78 -0.93 -6.99
N THR A 158 5.67 -0.63 -6.33
CA THR A 158 5.03 0.67 -6.55
C THR A 158 5.87 1.76 -5.88
N ASP A 159 6.27 1.54 -4.63
CA ASP A 159 7.25 2.32 -3.89
C ASP A 159 7.84 1.47 -2.75
N ALA A 160 8.99 1.88 -2.20
CA ALA A 160 9.57 1.22 -1.04
C ALA A 160 10.35 2.20 -0.15
N LEU A 161 10.12 2.09 1.16
CA LEU A 161 10.71 2.94 2.19
C LEU A 161 11.52 2.12 3.18
N LEU A 162 12.63 2.65 3.65
CA LEU A 162 13.33 2.18 4.83
C LEU A 162 12.72 2.89 6.03
N ILE A 163 12.04 2.12 6.86
CA ILE A 163 11.37 2.59 8.07
C ILE A 163 12.28 2.31 9.26
N THR A 164 12.60 3.36 10.01
CA THR A 164 13.42 3.28 11.22
C THR A 164 12.57 3.54 12.45
N VAL A 165 12.49 2.58 13.36
CA VAL A 165 11.76 2.68 14.64
C VAL A 165 12.71 2.25 15.74
N ASN A 166 12.86 3.07 16.79
CA ASN A 166 13.73 2.75 17.95
C ASN A 166 15.16 2.34 17.57
N GLY A 167 15.70 2.91 16.49
CA GLY A 167 17.05 2.59 15.98
C GLY A 167 17.11 1.38 15.04
N GLU A 168 16.07 0.54 14.97
CA GLU A 168 15.99 -0.56 14.01
C GLU A 168 15.44 -0.09 12.67
N THR A 169 16.14 -0.42 11.58
CA THR A 169 15.71 -0.10 10.21
C THR A 169 15.21 -1.36 9.52
N ARG A 170 14.04 -1.28 8.86
CA ARG A 170 13.46 -2.35 8.03
C ARG A 170 12.98 -1.80 6.69
N PRO A 171 13.18 -2.51 5.57
CA PRO A 171 12.53 -2.16 4.30
C PRO A 171 11.03 -2.48 4.35
N VAL A 172 10.21 -1.54 3.89
CA VAL A 172 8.78 -1.70 3.68
C VAL A 172 8.49 -1.44 2.21
N ALA A 173 7.98 -2.45 1.52
CA ALA A 173 7.69 -2.41 0.10
C ALA A 173 6.19 -2.44 -0.15
N PHE A 174 5.70 -1.53 -0.98
CA PHE A 174 4.29 -1.37 -1.30
C PHE A 174 3.98 -1.85 -2.72
N PHE A 175 2.92 -2.63 -2.84
CA PHE A 175 2.46 -3.21 -4.10
C PHE A 175 1.00 -2.84 -4.35
N ASP A 176 0.76 -2.04 -5.39
CA ASP A 176 -0.59 -1.75 -5.90
C ASP A 176 -0.92 -2.72 -7.05
N ILE A 177 -1.68 -3.77 -6.75
CA ILE A 177 -2.02 -4.81 -7.74
C ILE A 177 -3.27 -4.39 -8.52
N ALA A 178 -3.21 -4.38 -9.85
CA ALA A 178 -4.40 -4.22 -10.68
C ALA A 178 -5.37 -5.40 -10.42
N GLY A 179 -6.65 -5.10 -10.21
CA GLY A 179 -7.64 -6.13 -9.87
C GLY A 179 -7.77 -7.19 -10.96
N GLU A 180 -7.62 -6.76 -12.21
CA GLU A 180 -7.63 -7.58 -13.42
C GLU A 180 -6.47 -8.60 -13.45
N SER A 181 -5.30 -8.23 -12.92
CA SER A 181 -4.12 -9.12 -12.88
C SER A 181 -4.29 -10.30 -11.93
N LEU A 182 -5.22 -10.24 -10.96
CA LEU A 182 -5.48 -11.32 -10.00
C LEU A 182 -6.27 -12.50 -10.58
N HIS A 183 -6.88 -12.29 -11.76
CA HIS A 183 -7.58 -13.32 -12.52
C HIS A 183 -6.66 -14.03 -13.52
N LEU A 184 -5.49 -13.48 -13.82
CA LEU A 184 -4.52 -14.07 -14.72
C LEU A 184 -3.68 -15.12 -13.97
N PRO A 185 -3.52 -16.35 -14.50
CA PRO A 185 -2.54 -17.29 -13.95
C PRO A 185 -1.12 -16.77 -14.20
N GLY A 186 -0.24 -16.77 -13.18
CA GLY A 186 1.14 -16.33 -13.37
C GLY A 186 1.85 -15.79 -12.12
N THR A 187 2.98 -15.11 -12.31
CA THR A 187 3.89 -14.59 -11.27
C THR A 187 3.21 -13.60 -10.31
N VAL A 188 2.19 -12.85 -10.76
CA VAL A 188 1.37 -11.99 -9.89
C VAL A 188 0.66 -12.80 -8.80
N THR A 189 0.22 -14.01 -9.12
CA THR A 189 -0.41 -14.89 -8.13
C THR A 189 0.62 -15.59 -7.23
N GLU A 190 1.84 -15.82 -7.72
CA GLU A 190 2.96 -16.32 -6.90
C GLU A 190 3.34 -15.28 -5.83
N PHE A 191 3.46 -14.00 -6.18
CA PHE A 191 3.77 -12.91 -5.23
C PHE A 191 2.87 -12.94 -3.98
N LEU A 192 1.57 -13.24 -4.13
CA LEU A 192 0.63 -13.29 -3.01
C LEU A 192 0.97 -14.36 -1.96
N LEU A 193 1.68 -15.43 -2.33
CA LEU A 193 2.10 -16.47 -1.38
C LEU A 193 3.23 -15.98 -0.45
N GLY A 194 3.94 -14.92 -0.84
CA GLY A 194 5.06 -14.36 -0.10
C GLY A 194 4.78 -13.02 0.56
N VAL A 195 3.56 -12.49 0.46
CA VAL A 195 3.21 -11.19 1.04
C VAL A 195 3.19 -11.25 2.57
N ASP A 196 3.74 -10.23 3.21
CA ASP A 196 3.81 -10.16 4.67
C ASP A 196 2.60 -9.45 5.29
N ALA A 197 1.87 -8.62 4.53
CA ALA A 197 0.65 -7.96 4.97
C ALA A 197 -0.27 -7.54 3.80
N LEU A 198 -1.56 -7.37 4.10
CA LEU A 198 -2.59 -7.03 3.12
C LEU A 198 -3.42 -5.82 3.55
N ILE A 199 -3.74 -4.94 2.60
CA ILE A 199 -4.71 -3.87 2.78
C ILE A 199 -5.83 -4.04 1.74
N PHE A 200 -6.99 -4.50 2.19
CA PHE A 200 -8.18 -4.66 1.36
C PHE A 200 -8.95 -3.35 1.30
N VAL A 201 -9.15 -2.81 0.11
CA VAL A 201 -9.80 -1.51 -0.10
C VAL A 201 -11.24 -1.73 -0.54
N VAL A 202 -12.17 -1.40 0.34
CA VAL A 202 -13.62 -1.42 0.12
C VAL A 202 -14.06 -0.06 -0.41
N ASP A 203 -14.65 -0.02 -1.60
CA ASP A 203 -15.20 1.21 -2.16
C ASP A 203 -16.62 1.46 -1.62
N ALA A 204 -16.82 2.51 -0.82
CA ALA A 204 -18.12 2.86 -0.28
C ALA A 204 -19.21 3.00 -1.36
N LEU A 205 -18.85 3.49 -2.56
CA LEU A 205 -19.79 3.64 -3.68
C LEU A 205 -20.26 2.29 -4.22
N ARG A 206 -19.45 1.24 -4.11
CA ARG A 206 -19.78 -0.13 -4.55
C ARG A 206 -20.45 -0.94 -3.45
N ALA A 207 -19.89 -0.89 -2.24
CA ALA A 207 -20.27 -1.76 -1.14
C ALA A 207 -21.62 -1.40 -0.50
N LEU A 208 -21.94 -0.11 -0.38
CA LEU A 208 -23.10 0.36 0.36
C LEU A 208 -24.26 0.65 -0.57
N ARG A 209 -25.50 0.57 -0.09
CA ARG A 209 -26.71 0.80 -0.94
C ARG A 209 -27.54 2.00 -0.48
N LEU A 210 -26.85 3.02 0.01
CA LEU A 210 -27.45 4.26 0.48
C LEU A 210 -27.93 5.11 -0.69
N ARG A 211 -29.13 5.70 -0.55
CA ARG A 211 -29.73 6.58 -1.59
C ARG A 211 -28.92 7.85 -1.80
N GLN A 212 -28.29 8.39 -0.76
CA GLN A 212 -27.44 9.58 -0.91
C GLN A 212 -26.19 9.34 -1.79
N LEU A 213 -25.83 8.08 -2.06
CA LEU A 213 -24.69 7.73 -2.91
C LEU A 213 -25.01 7.70 -4.41
N THR A 214 -26.27 7.83 -4.82
CA THR A 214 -26.67 7.70 -6.22
C THR A 214 -25.94 8.69 -7.13
N LEU A 215 -25.94 9.98 -6.80
CA LEU A 215 -25.25 11.01 -7.59
C LEU A 215 -23.74 10.76 -7.64
N ALA A 216 -23.13 10.37 -6.51
CA ALA A 216 -21.70 10.09 -6.44
C ALA A 216 -21.31 8.88 -7.30
N ARG A 217 -22.16 7.85 -7.38
CA ARG A 217 -21.96 6.71 -8.30
C ARG A 217 -22.02 7.13 -9.76
N GLU A 218 -23.01 7.93 -10.13
CA GLU A 218 -23.19 8.41 -11.50
C GLU A 218 -21.96 9.20 -11.95
N VAL A 219 -21.51 10.16 -11.14
CA VAL A 219 -20.31 10.96 -11.41
C VAL A 219 -19.05 10.10 -11.51
N ALA A 220 -18.92 9.09 -10.63
CA ALA A 220 -17.78 8.20 -10.62
C ALA A 220 -17.84 7.07 -11.68
N GLY A 221 -18.93 6.97 -12.45
CA GLY A 221 -19.14 5.87 -13.40
C GLY A 221 -19.21 4.49 -12.74
N VAL A 222 -19.62 4.42 -11.48
CA VAL A 222 -19.71 3.16 -10.73
C VAL A 222 -21.08 2.53 -10.96
N PRO A 223 -21.17 1.35 -11.61
CA PRO A 223 -22.45 0.72 -11.85
C PRO A 223 -23.11 0.28 -10.53
N PRO A 224 -24.45 0.25 -10.46
CA PRO A 224 -25.15 -0.34 -9.33
C PRO A 224 -24.78 -1.83 -9.24
N GLN A 225 -24.18 -2.26 -8.13
CA GLN A 225 -23.87 -3.67 -7.92
C GLN A 225 -25.12 -4.48 -7.49
N SER A 226 -25.16 -5.74 -7.93
CA SER A 226 -26.10 -6.75 -7.44
C SER A 226 -25.97 -6.94 -5.92
N ALA A 227 -27.07 -7.28 -5.26
CA ALA A 227 -27.07 -7.47 -3.81
C ALA A 227 -26.15 -8.63 -3.42
N GLY A 228 -25.37 -8.48 -2.35
CA GLY A 228 -24.65 -9.59 -1.73
C GLY A 228 -23.39 -10.07 -2.46
N THR A 229 -22.90 -9.36 -3.48
CA THR A 229 -21.65 -9.71 -4.17
C THR A 229 -20.50 -8.84 -3.65
N ALA A 230 -19.48 -9.47 -3.09
CA ALA A 230 -18.22 -8.80 -2.74
C ALA A 230 -17.34 -8.58 -3.99
N ASP A 231 -16.24 -7.87 -3.79
CA ASP A 231 -15.17 -7.80 -4.76
C ASP A 231 -14.56 -9.20 -5.05
N PRO A 232 -14.57 -9.68 -6.30
CA PRO A 232 -14.01 -10.99 -6.63
C PRO A 232 -12.49 -11.05 -6.39
N THR A 233 -11.79 -9.91 -6.35
CA THR A 233 -10.36 -9.86 -6.02
C THR A 233 -10.08 -10.28 -4.59
N PHE A 234 -11.01 -10.05 -3.66
CA PHE A 234 -10.84 -10.44 -2.26
C PHE A 234 -10.78 -11.96 -2.16
N THR A 235 -11.73 -12.64 -2.82
CA THR A 235 -11.77 -14.09 -2.92
C THR A 235 -10.52 -14.64 -3.58
N ALA A 236 -10.13 -14.08 -4.73
CA ALA A 236 -8.97 -14.53 -5.48
C ALA A 236 -7.65 -14.47 -4.66
N VAL A 237 -7.53 -13.50 -3.75
CA VAL A 237 -6.37 -13.39 -2.86
C VAL A 237 -6.49 -14.35 -1.68
N LEU A 238 -7.60 -14.31 -0.94
CA LEU A 238 -7.79 -15.11 0.28
C LEU A 238 -7.72 -16.62 0.04
N ASP A 239 -8.16 -17.09 -1.13
CA ASP A 239 -8.13 -18.52 -1.49
C ASP A 239 -6.70 -19.02 -1.75
N ARG A 240 -5.74 -18.11 -1.96
CA ARG A 240 -4.32 -18.45 -2.20
C ARG A 240 -3.45 -18.37 -0.96
N LEU A 241 -3.88 -17.66 0.07
CA LEU A 241 -3.05 -17.47 1.26
C LEU A 241 -2.88 -18.79 2.03
N PRO A 242 -1.67 -19.05 2.56
CA PRO A 242 -1.44 -20.21 3.42
C PRO A 242 -2.29 -20.10 4.68
N ARG A 243 -2.86 -21.23 5.10
CA ARG A 243 -3.74 -21.33 6.27
C ARG A 243 -3.12 -22.17 7.36
N GLU A 244 -3.35 -21.73 8.58
CA GLU A 244 -2.99 -22.43 9.81
C GLU A 244 -4.25 -22.46 10.70
N ASP A 245 -4.69 -23.66 11.07
CA ASP A 245 -5.99 -23.92 11.73
C ASP A 245 -7.19 -23.24 11.04
N GLY A 246 -7.21 -23.28 9.70
CA GLY A 246 -8.31 -22.74 8.89
C GLY A 246 -8.28 -21.22 8.66
N LEU A 247 -7.38 -20.48 9.32
CA LEU A 247 -7.25 -19.02 9.19
C LEU A 247 -5.91 -18.62 8.55
N CYS A 248 -5.92 -17.51 7.82
CA CYS A 248 -4.72 -16.90 7.28
C CYS A 248 -3.96 -16.17 8.40
N ASN A 249 -2.64 -16.37 8.48
CA ASN A 249 -1.80 -15.71 9.49
C ASN A 249 -1.06 -14.46 8.93
N VAL A 250 -1.68 -13.77 7.97
CA VAL A 250 -1.17 -12.54 7.37
C VAL A 250 -1.84 -11.34 8.08
N PRO A 251 -1.08 -10.39 8.65
CA PRO A 251 -1.59 -9.09 9.09
C PRO A 251 -2.42 -8.41 7.99
N THR A 252 -3.66 -8.07 8.32
CA THR A 252 -4.61 -7.57 7.34
C THR A 252 -5.32 -6.32 7.85
N ALA A 253 -5.54 -5.33 6.98
CA ALA A 253 -6.45 -4.23 7.24
C ALA A 253 -7.54 -4.17 6.17
N ILE A 254 -8.80 -3.96 6.57
CA ILE A 254 -9.89 -3.60 5.67
C ILE A 254 -10.09 -2.09 5.77
N VAL A 255 -10.12 -1.42 4.63
CA VAL A 255 -10.28 0.03 4.54
C VAL A 255 -11.57 0.34 3.81
N LEU A 256 -12.57 0.86 4.52
CA LEU A 256 -13.72 1.50 3.87
C LEU A 256 -13.27 2.86 3.34
N ASN A 257 -12.99 2.91 2.04
CA ASN A 257 -12.48 4.09 1.35
C ASN A 257 -13.62 4.95 0.78
N LYS A 258 -13.28 6.18 0.40
CA LYS A 258 -14.20 7.21 -0.10
C LYS A 258 -15.25 7.61 0.95
N CYS A 259 -14.91 7.53 2.25
CA CYS A 259 -15.85 7.91 3.30
C CYS A 259 -16.23 9.40 3.29
N ASP A 260 -15.56 10.25 2.50
CA ASP A 260 -15.93 11.65 2.31
C ASP A 260 -17.33 11.86 1.73
N VAL A 261 -17.84 10.89 0.95
CA VAL A 261 -19.23 10.90 0.46
C VAL A 261 -20.26 10.61 1.56
N LEU A 262 -19.80 10.13 2.72
CA LEU A 262 -20.60 9.77 3.88
C LEU A 262 -20.16 10.52 5.14
N ARG A 263 -19.44 11.64 4.99
CA ARG A 263 -18.82 12.39 6.10
C ARG A 263 -19.78 12.95 7.16
N PHE A 264 -21.09 12.84 6.94
CA PHE A 264 -22.14 13.27 7.85
C PHE A 264 -22.94 12.10 8.44
N GLU A 265 -22.65 10.87 8.02
CA GLU A 265 -23.31 9.66 8.53
C GLU A 265 -22.58 9.15 9.78
N PRO A 266 -23.27 8.88 10.89
CA PRO A 266 -22.68 8.15 12.00
C PRO A 266 -22.38 6.68 11.63
N PRO A 267 -21.28 6.09 12.11
CA PRO A 267 -20.23 6.70 12.94
C PRO A 267 -19.09 7.37 12.13
N ILE A 268 -19.20 7.43 10.80
CA ILE A 268 -18.15 7.93 9.89
C ILE A 268 -17.79 9.38 10.21
N ASP A 269 -18.79 10.22 10.50
CA ASP A 269 -18.61 11.63 10.81
C ASP A 269 -17.71 11.85 12.05
N HIS A 270 -17.77 10.97 13.04
CA HIS A 270 -16.90 10.99 14.22
C HIS A 270 -15.45 10.72 13.82
N TRP A 271 -15.20 9.60 13.15
CA TRP A 271 -13.85 9.16 12.78
C TRP A 271 -13.15 10.08 11.77
N LEU A 272 -13.91 10.70 10.84
CA LEU A 272 -13.32 11.62 9.86
C LEU A 272 -13.05 13.03 10.41
N ARG A 273 -13.62 13.40 11.56
CA ARG A 273 -13.34 14.69 12.22
C ARG A 273 -12.02 14.67 12.99
N GLU A 274 -11.56 13.49 13.41
CA GLU A 274 -10.27 13.36 14.07
C GLU A 274 -9.14 13.92 13.21
N GLU A 275 -8.11 14.46 13.86
CA GLU A 275 -6.95 14.98 13.16
C GLU A 275 -6.32 13.89 12.28
N SER A 276 -6.02 14.22 11.03
CA SER A 276 -5.50 13.25 10.06
C SER A 276 -4.13 12.67 10.45
N ARG A 277 -3.40 13.34 11.34
CA ARG A 277 -2.04 12.96 11.74
C ARG A 277 -2.05 12.27 13.11
N PRO A 278 -1.53 11.04 13.20
CA PRO A 278 -1.45 10.32 14.46
C PRO A 278 -0.48 11.05 15.41
N LYS A 279 -0.93 11.30 16.65
CA LYS A 279 -0.10 11.92 17.70
C LYS A 279 0.68 10.90 18.51
N ALA A 280 0.20 9.66 18.55
CA ALA A 280 0.79 8.53 19.24
C ALA A 280 0.57 7.25 18.43
N ALA A 281 1.27 6.18 18.80
CA ALA A 281 1.07 4.88 18.18
C ALA A 281 -0.41 4.45 18.35
N PRO A 282 -0.98 3.66 17.42
CA PRO A 282 -2.37 3.23 17.54
C PRO A 282 -2.61 2.48 18.84
N GLU A 283 -3.46 3.06 19.69
CA GLU A 283 -3.93 2.41 20.91
C GLU A 283 -4.81 1.23 20.52
N PRO A 284 -4.51 -0.02 20.96
CA PRO A 284 -5.28 -1.20 20.55
C PRO A 284 -6.79 -1.06 20.82
N ALA A 285 -7.18 -0.39 21.91
CA ALA A 285 -8.57 -0.15 22.25
C ALA A 285 -9.27 0.81 21.28
N GLU A 286 -8.56 1.83 20.77
CA GLU A 286 -9.11 2.77 19.80
C GLU A 286 -9.28 2.11 18.42
N VAL A 287 -8.27 1.36 17.98
CA VAL A 287 -8.33 0.56 16.75
C VAL A 287 -9.46 -0.47 16.82
N PHE A 288 -9.67 -1.08 17.99
CA PHE A 288 -10.78 -2.00 18.22
C PHE A 288 -12.14 -1.30 18.07
N ARG A 289 -12.32 -0.12 18.67
CA ARG A 289 -13.56 0.68 18.53
C ARG A 289 -13.83 1.06 17.08
N GLU A 290 -12.82 1.57 16.36
CA GLU A 290 -12.96 1.88 14.93
C GLU A 290 -13.35 0.62 14.15
N SER A 291 -12.71 -0.50 14.44
CA SER A 291 -12.98 -1.77 13.78
C SER A 291 -14.41 -2.26 14.02
N GLN A 292 -14.91 -2.12 15.25
CA GLN A 292 -16.27 -2.48 15.65
C GLN A 292 -17.30 -1.61 14.94
N ASP A 293 -17.05 -0.30 14.84
CA ASP A 293 -17.90 0.64 14.13
C ASP A 293 -17.96 0.36 12.63
N VAL A 294 -16.81 0.09 11.98
CA VAL A 294 -16.78 -0.28 10.55
C VAL A 294 -17.51 -1.60 10.32
N TYR A 295 -17.27 -2.60 11.17
CA TYR A 295 -17.95 -3.90 11.09
C TYR A 295 -19.48 -3.71 11.19
N ALA A 296 -19.94 -3.02 12.24
CA ALA A 296 -21.35 -2.76 12.47
C ALA A 296 -21.98 -1.98 11.32
N PHE A 297 -21.30 -0.96 10.80
CA PHE A 297 -21.76 -0.15 9.68
C PHE A 297 -21.93 -0.99 8.39
N LEU A 298 -20.92 -1.80 8.04
CA LEU A 298 -21.00 -2.68 6.87
C LEU A 298 -22.09 -3.74 7.02
N THR A 299 -22.23 -4.36 8.20
CA THR A 299 -23.30 -5.34 8.46
C THR A 299 -24.68 -4.70 8.40
N HIS A 300 -24.87 -3.53 9.03
CA HIS A 300 -26.14 -2.80 9.03
C HIS A 300 -26.60 -2.46 7.61
N HIS A 301 -25.66 -2.11 6.72
CA HIS A 301 -25.94 -1.82 5.32
C HIS A 301 -25.84 -3.03 4.38
N GLN A 302 -25.90 -4.25 4.91
CA GLN A 302 -25.90 -5.52 4.16
C GLN A 302 -24.67 -5.71 3.25
N ALA A 303 -23.55 -5.08 3.61
CA ALA A 303 -22.26 -5.17 2.94
C ALA A 303 -21.36 -6.26 3.57
N THR A 304 -21.93 -7.21 4.32
CA THR A 304 -21.22 -8.33 4.97
C THR A 304 -20.25 -9.11 4.06
N PRO A 305 -20.52 -9.34 2.76
CA PRO A 305 -19.56 -10.02 1.89
C PRO A 305 -18.18 -9.34 1.81
N TRP A 306 -18.09 -8.03 2.04
CA TRP A 306 -16.83 -7.28 2.07
C TRP A 306 -16.01 -7.52 3.35
N LEU A 307 -16.62 -8.12 4.38
CA LEU A 307 -15.97 -8.49 5.65
C LEU A 307 -15.26 -9.84 5.59
N ARG A 308 -15.22 -10.51 4.43
CA ARG A 308 -14.55 -11.81 4.28
C ARG A 308 -13.12 -11.84 4.84
N PRO A 309 -12.24 -10.83 4.61
CA PRO A 309 -10.89 -10.85 5.19
C PRO A 309 -10.89 -10.84 6.73
N PHE A 310 -11.87 -10.19 7.37
CA PHE A 310 -12.02 -10.20 8.83
C PHE A 310 -12.42 -11.57 9.36
N MET A 311 -13.23 -12.33 8.61
CA MET A 311 -13.62 -13.68 8.98
C MET A 311 -12.49 -14.70 8.81
N GLU A 312 -11.56 -14.46 7.86
CA GLU A 312 -10.58 -15.46 7.44
C GLU A 312 -9.14 -15.17 7.87
N CYS A 313 -8.79 -13.95 8.26
CA CYS A 313 -7.46 -13.60 8.75
C CYS A 313 -7.43 -13.53 10.28
N ARG A 314 -6.40 -14.12 10.91
CA ARG A 314 -6.25 -14.14 12.38
C ARG A 314 -6.09 -12.74 12.99
N ARG A 315 -5.46 -11.83 12.25
CA ARG A 315 -5.14 -10.46 12.66
C ARG A 315 -5.70 -9.51 11.61
N CYS A 316 -6.84 -8.91 11.90
CA CYS A 316 -7.54 -8.03 10.98
C CYS A 316 -8.09 -6.80 11.69
N THR A 317 -7.78 -5.61 11.18
CA THR A 317 -8.35 -4.32 11.64
C THR A 317 -9.22 -3.72 10.55
N LEU A 318 -10.19 -2.88 10.91
CA LEU A 318 -11.04 -2.19 9.96
C LEU A 318 -10.98 -0.68 10.20
N HIS A 319 -10.96 0.11 9.12
CA HIS A 319 -10.77 1.56 9.20
C HIS A 319 -11.69 2.33 8.26
N PHE A 320 -12.14 3.50 8.71
CA PHE A 320 -12.77 4.50 7.84
C PHE A 320 -11.69 5.42 7.26
N VAL A 321 -11.67 5.54 5.94
CA VAL A 321 -10.66 6.35 5.26
C VAL A 321 -11.30 7.17 4.14
N SER A 322 -10.76 8.37 3.95
CA SER A 322 -10.92 9.09 2.70
C SER A 322 -9.55 9.48 2.17
N ALA A 323 -9.12 8.84 1.08
CA ALA A 323 -7.84 9.13 0.45
C ALA A 323 -7.77 10.56 -0.12
N THR A 324 -8.89 11.11 -0.57
CA THR A 324 -8.94 12.39 -1.29
C THR A 324 -9.71 13.47 -0.55
N GLY A 325 -10.53 13.12 0.44
CA GLY A 325 -11.39 14.07 1.17
C GLY A 325 -12.57 14.62 0.37
N MET A 326 -12.70 14.25 -0.91
CA MET A 326 -13.78 14.67 -1.79
C MET A 326 -13.91 13.78 -3.02
N SER A 327 -15.10 13.82 -3.62
CA SER A 327 -15.39 13.25 -4.93
C SER A 327 -14.84 14.13 -6.05
N PRO A 328 -14.35 13.54 -7.16
CA PRO A 328 -13.91 14.31 -8.30
C PRO A 328 -15.10 14.96 -9.01
N ALA A 329 -14.92 16.19 -9.47
CA ALA A 329 -15.89 16.90 -10.29
C ALA A 329 -15.56 16.72 -11.77
N VAL A 330 -16.61 16.61 -12.61
CA VAL A 330 -16.47 16.67 -14.05
C VAL A 330 -16.08 18.09 -14.45
N LEU A 331 -14.94 18.24 -15.11
CA LEU A 331 -14.50 19.52 -15.64
C LEU A 331 -15.29 19.86 -16.91
N PRO A 332 -15.71 21.13 -17.08
CA PRO A 332 -16.29 21.57 -18.33
C PRO A 332 -15.28 21.38 -19.46
N SER A 333 -15.74 20.84 -20.60
CA SER A 333 -14.89 20.60 -21.76
C SER A 333 -14.33 21.93 -22.27
N ALA A 334 -13.00 22.07 -22.25
CA ALA A 334 -12.36 23.25 -22.82
C ALA A 334 -12.52 23.18 -24.34
N ASN A 335 -13.29 24.13 -24.89
CA ASN A 335 -13.52 24.36 -26.32
C ASN A 335 -14.32 23.29 -27.08
N GLY A 336 -15.64 23.24 -26.88
CA GLY A 336 -16.64 22.91 -27.92
C GLY A 336 -16.46 21.64 -28.79
N SER A 337 -15.50 20.77 -28.48
CA SER A 337 -15.19 19.61 -29.30
C SER A 337 -16.22 18.54 -29.00
N SER A 338 -17.20 18.44 -29.89
CA SER A 338 -18.23 17.39 -29.95
C SER A 338 -17.63 16.04 -30.35
N GLY A 339 -16.63 15.58 -29.61
CA GLY A 339 -16.04 14.26 -29.73
C GLY A 339 -16.17 13.54 -28.39
N SER A 340 -16.44 12.23 -28.44
CA SER A 340 -16.55 11.30 -27.30
C SER A 340 -15.22 11.13 -26.52
N ALA A 341 -14.62 12.22 -26.05
CA ALA A 341 -13.56 12.19 -25.07
C ALA A 341 -14.23 12.26 -23.69
N ALA A 342 -14.03 11.22 -22.86
CA ALA A 342 -14.50 11.21 -21.48
C ALA A 342 -14.12 12.53 -20.80
N SER A 343 -15.11 13.26 -20.28
CA SER A 343 -14.88 14.56 -19.66
C SER A 343 -13.83 14.42 -18.55
N ALA A 344 -12.80 15.26 -18.60
CA ALA A 344 -11.73 15.22 -17.62
C ALA A 344 -12.30 15.42 -16.21
N THR A 345 -11.87 14.64 -15.23
CA THR A 345 -12.30 14.78 -13.85
C THR A 345 -11.16 15.29 -12.97
N ALA A 346 -11.49 16.11 -11.97
CA ALA A 346 -10.50 16.67 -11.05
C ALA A 346 -11.10 16.97 -9.66
N PHE A 347 -10.24 16.99 -8.66
CA PHE A 347 -10.56 17.41 -7.30
C PHE A 347 -10.48 18.93 -7.18
N ALA A 348 -11.55 19.63 -7.60
CA ALA A 348 -11.57 21.08 -7.76
C ALA A 348 -11.22 21.90 -6.50
N GLY A 349 -11.45 21.36 -5.30
CA GLY A 349 -11.11 22.02 -4.03
C GLY A 349 -9.78 21.55 -3.41
N GLY A 350 -8.98 20.79 -4.16
CA GLY A 350 -7.78 20.11 -3.65
C GLY A 350 -8.11 18.91 -2.78
N ILE A 351 -7.13 18.02 -2.61
CA ILE A 351 -7.29 16.82 -1.79
C ILE A 351 -7.13 17.14 -0.30
N ARG A 352 -7.90 16.43 0.55
CA ARG A 352 -7.75 16.46 2.01
C ARG A 352 -7.82 15.04 2.56
N PRO A 353 -6.71 14.27 2.49
CA PRO A 353 -6.67 12.92 3.04
C PRO A 353 -7.07 12.88 4.52
N ARG A 354 -7.90 11.91 4.89
CA ARG A 354 -8.36 11.65 6.25
C ARG A 354 -8.06 10.20 6.63
N ARG A 355 -7.44 10.01 7.81
CA ARG A 355 -7.17 8.69 8.42
C ARG A 355 -6.33 7.73 7.57
N VAL A 356 -5.64 8.20 6.52
CA VAL A 356 -4.92 7.33 5.57
C VAL A 356 -3.75 6.55 6.20
N LEU A 357 -3.14 7.03 7.29
CA LEU A 357 -2.04 6.34 7.96
C LEU A 357 -2.50 5.27 8.96
N GLY A 358 -3.74 5.32 9.44
CA GLY A 358 -4.28 4.38 10.45
C GLY A 358 -4.15 2.89 10.05
N PRO A 359 -4.55 2.51 8.82
CA PRO A 359 -4.39 1.13 8.34
C PRO A 359 -2.93 0.69 8.29
N LEU A 360 -2.02 1.58 7.86
CA LEU A 360 -0.60 1.28 7.76
C LEU A 360 0.03 1.06 9.13
N LEU A 361 -0.29 1.90 10.10
CA LEU A 361 0.21 1.77 11.47
C LEU A 361 -0.33 0.51 12.16
N SER A 362 -1.58 0.15 11.89
CA SER A 362 -2.16 -1.11 12.38
C SER A 362 -1.43 -2.33 11.81
N VAL A 363 -1.11 -2.31 10.51
CA VAL A 363 -0.27 -3.34 9.89
C VAL A 363 1.13 -3.37 10.51
N PHE A 364 1.76 -2.23 10.73
CA PHE A 364 3.08 -2.15 11.38
C PHE A 364 3.05 -2.74 12.81
N GLN A 365 2.01 -2.46 13.57
CA GLN A 365 1.82 -3.03 14.91
C GLN A 365 1.57 -4.54 14.87
N MET A 366 0.68 -5.02 13.99
CA MET A 366 0.39 -6.45 13.83
C MET A 366 1.60 -7.25 13.33
N TRP A 367 2.46 -6.65 12.51
CA TRP A 367 3.70 -7.26 12.04
C TRP A 367 4.83 -7.20 13.10
N GLY A 368 4.69 -6.33 14.12
CA GLY A 368 5.66 -6.18 15.20
C GLY A 368 6.73 -5.11 14.95
N LEU A 369 6.57 -4.26 13.93
CA LEU A 369 7.46 -3.13 13.66
C LEU A 369 7.31 -2.02 14.72
N LEU A 370 6.08 -1.80 15.18
CA LEU A 370 5.80 -0.93 16.33
C LEU A 370 5.75 -1.82 17.56
N HIS A 371 6.69 -1.63 18.49
CA HIS A 371 6.62 -2.31 19.77
C HIS A 371 5.46 -1.70 20.55
N ALA A 372 4.40 -2.47 20.75
CA ALA A 372 3.40 -2.12 21.73
C ALA A 372 4.08 -2.20 23.11
N HIS A 373 4.18 -1.08 23.83
CA HIS A 373 4.15 -1.20 25.28
C HIS A 373 2.77 -1.80 25.59
N VAL A 374 2.76 -3.06 26.06
CA VAL A 374 1.60 -3.93 26.35
C VAL A 374 1.15 -4.81 25.16
N PRO A 375 1.05 -6.15 25.33
CA PRO A 375 0.54 -7.04 24.29
C PRO A 375 -0.89 -6.65 23.91
N ALA A 376 -1.15 -6.55 22.60
CA ALA A 376 -2.49 -6.29 22.09
C ALA A 376 -3.46 -7.35 22.64
N PRO A 377 -4.64 -6.95 23.16
CA PRO A 377 -5.66 -7.91 23.57
C PRO A 377 -6.04 -8.77 22.36
N ARG A 378 -6.14 -10.09 22.59
CA ARG A 378 -6.57 -11.04 21.57
C ARG A 378 -8.03 -10.76 21.24
N LEU A 379 -8.30 -10.43 19.98
CA LEU A 379 -9.63 -10.07 19.43
C LEU A 379 -10.74 -11.14 19.59
N ARG A 380 -10.48 -12.27 20.27
CA ARG A 380 -11.45 -13.38 20.47
C ARG A 380 -11.72 -13.70 21.94
N GLU A 381 -11.26 -12.88 22.88
CA GLU A 381 -11.48 -13.12 24.32
C GLU A 381 -12.47 -12.13 24.97
N VAL A 382 -13.37 -11.50 24.19
CA VAL A 382 -14.56 -10.79 24.71
C VAL A 382 -15.82 -11.23 23.99
#